data_AF-A0A730ZN62-F1
#
_entry.id   AF-A0A730ZN62-F1
#
_cell.length_a   1.000
_cell.length_b   1.000
_cell.length_c   1.000
_cell.angle_alpha   90.00
_cell.angle_beta   90.00
_cell.angle_gamma   90.00
#
_symmetry.space_group_name_H-M   'P 1'
#
loop_
_entity.id
_entity.type
_entity.pdbx_description
1 polymer ?
#
loop_
_entity_poly.entity_id
_entity_poly.type
_entity_poly.pdbx_seq_one_letter_code
_entity_poly.pdbx_strand_id
1 'polypeptide(L)' 'MIIPWQGLSPDTLDNLIETFVLREGTDYGEHERSLEQKVADVKRQLQSGEAVLVWSELHETVNIMPKKQFRE' A
#
# COMPACT_ATOMS: atom_id res chain seq x y z
N MET A 1 6.95 12.28 -2.30
CA MET A 1 6.72 12.82 -0.94
C MET A 1 5.93 11.79 -0.12
N ILE A 2 6.26 11.54 1.16
CA ILE A 2 5.40 10.68 2.01
C ILE A 2 4.15 11.47 2.42
N ILE A 3 2.97 10.86 2.29
CA ILE A 3 1.70 11.44 2.74
C ILE A 3 1.07 10.60 3.87
N PRO A 4 0.37 11.22 4.84
CA PRO A 4 -0.28 10.50 5.92
C PRO A 4 -1.52 9.76 5.41
N TRP A 5 -1.53 8.43 5.55
CA TRP A 5 -2.68 7.62 5.14
C TRP A 5 -3.94 7.90 5.97
N GLN A 6 -3.80 8.43 7.19
CA GLN A 6 -4.94 8.80 8.04
C GLN A 6 -5.74 9.98 7.48
N GLY A 7 -5.17 10.75 6.55
CA GLY A 7 -5.85 11.86 5.89
C GLY A 7 -6.72 11.43 4.70
N LEU A 8 -6.66 10.16 4.29
CA LEU A 8 -7.47 9.63 3.21
C LEU A 8 -8.79 9.06 3.75
N SER A 9 -9.83 9.11 2.92
CA SER A 9 -11.06 8.37 3.21
C SER A 9 -10.76 6.86 3.22
N PRO A 10 -11.47 6.07 4.04
CA PRO A 10 -11.27 4.64 4.11
C PRO A 10 -11.45 3.98 2.73
N ASP A 11 -12.47 4.38 1.97
CA ASP A 11 -12.70 3.87 0.62
C ASP A 11 -11.54 4.15 -0.33
N THR A 12 -10.97 5.37 -0.32
CA THR A 12 -9.81 5.70 -1.16
C THR A 12 -8.60 4.89 -0.74
N LEU A 13 -8.36 4.75 0.56
CA LEU A 13 -7.25 3.96 1.07
C LEU A 13 -7.37 2.49 0.65
N ASP A 14 -8.54 1.88 0.82
CA ASP A 14 -8.77 0.48 0.46
C ASP A 14 -8.63 0.29 -1.07
N ASN A 15 -9.14 1.20 -1.91
CA ASN A 15 -8.93 1.16 -3.37
C ASN A 15 -7.46 1.26 -3.78
N LEU A 16 -6.68 2.13 -3.12
CA LEU A 16 -5.24 2.28 -3.38
C LEU A 16 -4.49 1.00 -3.01
N ILE A 17 -4.81 0.42 -1.85
CA ILE A 17 -4.21 -0.83 -1.40
C ILE A 17 -4.58 -1.98 -2.34
N GLU A 18 -5.84 -2.08 -2.74
CA GLU A 18 -6.31 -3.11 -3.69
C GLU A 18 -5.56 -2.99 -5.01
N THR A 19 -5.48 -1.79 -5.58
CA THR A 19 -4.75 -1.53 -6.82
C THR A 19 -3.27 -1.89 -6.69
N PHE A 20 -2.65 -1.57 -5.55
CA PHE A 20 -1.26 -1.93 -5.27
C PHE A 20 -1.07 -3.45 -5.23
N VAL A 21 -1.93 -4.17 -4.50
CA VAL A 21 -1.87 -5.64 -4.39
C VAL A 21 -2.08 -6.31 -5.75
N LEU A 22 -2.99 -5.79 -6.57
CA LEU A 22 -3.26 -6.30 -7.92
C LEU A 22 -2.09 -6.06 -8.88
N ARG A 23 -1.37 -4.94 -8.74
CA ARG A 23 -0.24 -4.57 -9.62
C ARG A 23 1.07 -5.24 -9.24
N GLU A 24 1.42 -5.21 -7.96
CA GLU A 24 2.69 -5.78 -7.47
C GLU A 24 2.65 -7.31 -7.40
N GLY A 25 1.45 -7.91 -7.48
CA GLY A 25 1.32 -9.36 -7.49
C GLY A 25 2.06 -10.00 -6.32
N THR A 26 2.06 -9.32 -5.17
CA THR A 26 2.91 -9.68 -4.02
C THR A 26 2.88 -11.19 -3.78
N ASP A 27 4.04 -11.80 -4.01
CA ASP A 27 4.26 -13.25 -4.01
C ASP A 27 4.29 -13.72 -2.56
N TYR A 28 3.11 -13.73 -1.92
CA TYR A 28 2.92 -14.21 -0.57
C TYR A 28 2.81 -15.75 -0.55
N GLY A 29 3.81 -16.43 -1.13
CA GLY A 29 4.04 -17.87 -1.03
C GLY A 29 2.95 -18.79 -1.61
N GLU A 30 3.21 -20.10 -1.55
CA GLU A 30 2.42 -21.21 -2.14
C GLU A 30 0.95 -21.33 -1.65
N HIS A 31 0.49 -20.42 -0.79
CA HIS A 31 -0.89 -20.38 -0.31
C HIS A 31 -1.63 -19.21 -0.97
N GLU A 32 -2.68 -19.55 -1.74
CA GLU A 32 -3.61 -18.58 -2.34
C GLU A 32 -4.30 -17.74 -1.26
N ARG A 33 -3.68 -16.64 -0.82
CA ARG A 33 -4.34 -15.64 0.00
C ARG A 33 -5.32 -14.84 -0.85
N SER A 34 -6.55 -14.70 -0.36
CA SER A 34 -7.57 -13.87 -1.01
C SER A 34 -7.13 -12.41 -1.08
N LEU A 35 -7.63 -11.68 -2.08
CA LEU A 35 -7.37 -10.24 -2.25
C LEU A 35 -7.64 -9.46 -0.96
N GLU A 36 -8.74 -9.75 -0.28
CA GLU A 36 -9.12 -9.14 1.01
C GLU A 36 -8.06 -9.34 2.10
N GLN A 37 -7.45 -10.53 2.18
CA GLN A 37 -6.41 -10.82 3.15
C GLN A 37 -5.14 -10.03 2.85
N LYS A 38 -4.78 -9.88 1.57
CA LYS A 38 -3.64 -9.08 1.13
C LYS A 38 -3.88 -7.59 1.42
N VAL A 39 -5.09 -7.09 1.16
CA VAL A 39 -5.49 -5.71 1.49
C VAL A 39 -5.36 -5.46 3.00
N ALA A 40 -5.89 -6.36 3.82
CA ALA A 40 -5.79 -6.26 5.28
C ALA A 40 -4.34 -6.33 5.80
N ASP A 41 -3.45 -7.05 5.12
CA ASP A 41 -2.04 -7.13 5.46
C ASP A 41 -1.32 -5.79 5.19
N VAL A 42 -1.46 -5.24 3.98
CA VAL A 42 -0.89 -3.93 3.62
C VAL A 42 -1.44 -2.82 4.52
N LYS A 43 -2.73 -2.86 4.86
CA LYS A 43 -3.35 -1.91 5.80
C LYS A 43 -2.69 -1.99 7.18
N ARG A 44 -2.39 -3.21 7.66
CA ARG A 44 -1.63 -3.40 8.91
C ARG A 44 -0.21 -2.87 8.80
N GLN A 45 0.48 -3.06 7.68
CA GLN A 45 1.82 -2.51 7.45
C GLN A 45 1.83 -0.97 7.45
N LEU A 46 0.79 -0.33 6.89
CA LEU A 46 0.61 1.12 6.97
C LEU A 46 0.38 1.59 8.41
N GLN A 47 -0.38 0.83 9.20
CA GLN A 47 -0.63 1.10 10.62
C GLN A 47 0.62 0.91 11.49
N SER A 48 1.43 -0.13 11.23
CA SER A 48 2.69 -0.38 11.93
C SER A 48 3.81 0.58 11.51
N GLY A 49 3.62 1.29 10.39
CA GLY A 49 4.62 2.17 9.79
C GLY A 49 5.71 1.42 9.03
N GLU A 50 5.49 0.16 8.68
CA GLU A 50 6.34 -0.65 7.81
C GLU A 50 6.14 -0.30 6.33
N ALA A 51 4.95 0.17 5.95
CA ALA A 51 4.64 0.73 4.64
C ALA A 51 4.29 2.22 4.76
N VAL A 52 4.50 2.96 3.67
CA VAL A 52 4.17 4.39 3.56
C VAL A 52 3.48 4.68 2.24
N LEU A 53 2.57 5.66 2.24
CA LEU A 53 2.03 6.23 1.01
C LEU A 53 3.00 7.28 0.49
N VAL A 54 3.27 7.22 -0.81
CA VAL A 54 4.16 8.14 -1.50
C VAL A 54 3.40 8.80 -2.63
N TRP A 55 3.29 10.11 -2.55
CA TRP A 55 2.82 10.96 -3.64
C TRP A 55 3.96 11.19 -4.65
N SER A 56 3.67 10.87 -5.90
CA SER A 56 4.52 11.19 -7.05
C SER A 56 3.99 12.44 -7.74
N GLU A 57 4.70 13.56 -7.60
CA GLU A 57 4.33 14.82 -8.26
C GLU A 57 4.44 14.72 -9.78
N LEU A 58 5.38 13.91 -10.29
CA LEU A 58 5.62 13.75 -11.72
C LEU A 58 4.44 13.08 -12.44
N HIS A 59 3.77 12.15 -11.76
CA HIS A 59 2.67 11.36 -12.32
C HIS A 59 1.32 11.65 -11.67
N GLU A 60 1.26 12.61 -10.74
CA GLU A 60 0.06 12.95 -9.96
C GLU A 60 -0.65 11.72 -9.38
N THR A 61 0.12 10.79 -8.85
CA THR A 61 -0.35 9.47 -8.40
C THR A 61 0.13 9.15 -7.00
N VAL A 62 -0.69 8.39 -6.27
CA VAL A 62 -0.33 7.81 -4.98
C VAL A 62 0.15 6.37 -5.21
N ASN A 63 1.31 6.05 -4.65
CA ASN A 63 1.80 4.69 -4.53
C ASN A 63 1.95 4.28 -3.07
N ILE A 64 1.95 2.98 -2.83
CA ILE A 64 2.31 2.38 -1.54
C ILE A 64 3.66 1.72 -1.74
N MET A 65 4.56 1.86 -0.76
CA MET A 65 5.82 1.13 -0.78
C MET A 65 6.29 0.83 0.64
N PRO A 66 7.09 -0.24 0.84
CA PRO A 66 7.74 -0.48 2.11
C PRO A 66 8.61 0.71 2.50
N LYS A 67 8.50 1.16 3.75
CA LYS A 67 9.28 2.28 4.29
C LYS A 67 10.78 2.06 4.18
N LYS A 68 11.23 0.81 4.18
CA LYS A 68 12.63 0.43 3.95
C LYS A 68 13.09 0.85 2.55
N GLN A 69 12.29 0.55 1.53
CA GLN A 69 12.59 0.82 0.13
C GLN A 69 12.53 2.32 -0.21
N PHE A 70 11.73 3.11 0.52
CA PHE A 70 11.69 4.57 0.35
C PHE A 70 12.94 5.29 0.90
N ARG A 71 13.71 4.67 1.80
CA ARG A 71 14.87 5.29 2.46
C ARG A 71 16.22 4.94 1.81
N GLU A 72 16.20 4.12 0.76
CA GLU A 72 17.36 3.78 -0.07
C GLU A 72 17.40 4.66 -1.32
#